data_AF-A0A662S3A6-F1
#
_entry.id   AF-A0A662S3A6-F1
#
_cell.length_a   1.000
_cell.length_b   1.000
_cell.length_c   1.000
_cell.angle_alpha   90.00
_cell.angle_beta   90.00
_cell.angle_gamma   90.00
#
_symmetry.space_group_name_H-M   'P 1'
#
loop_
_entity.id
_entity.type
_entity.pdbx_description
1 polymer ?
#
loop_
_entity_poly.entity_id
_entity_poly.type
_entity_poly.pdbx_seq_one_letter_code
_entity_poly.pdbx_strand_id
1 'polypeptide(L)'
;MGDVSTDPYVEKILDLASDRSLLEKSPDQLLSLRKSLFREYLSYLARHSSYYRDMFERLGIDPKSADLEEDLPKLVLPADALRGDAWKSLIIEDTPKGGKVFSSSGTTGKEPVRIYRSPIDLEIMIRANTNLFEFVYGDVLEDGIALFMAAPELKERLNFVAFVDMCLERKGIDLIYGMKLLEGEGAPWKRLVEDRKNIIRFFRSRKEPKLFFTAPAGV
;
A
#
# COMPACT_ATOMS: atom_id res chain seq x y z
N MET A 1 -20.61 -5.82 -17.17
CA MET A 1 -19.24 -5.57 -16.67
C MET A 1 -18.74 -6.86 -16.05
N GLY A 2 -17.51 -7.28 -16.38
CA GLY A 2 -16.89 -8.46 -15.79
C GLY A 2 -16.34 -8.12 -14.40
N ASP A 3 -16.21 -9.12 -13.53
CA ASP A 3 -15.58 -8.95 -12.22
C ASP A 3 -14.09 -8.56 -12.42
N VAL A 4 -13.66 -7.43 -11.83
CA VAL A 4 -12.27 -6.97 -11.86
C VAL A 4 -11.29 -8.03 -11.37
N SER A 5 -11.72 -8.95 -10.51
CA SER A 5 -10.87 -10.05 -10.01
C SER A 5 -10.36 -10.99 -11.10
N THR A 6 -11.04 -11.00 -12.25
CA THR A 6 -10.71 -11.83 -13.43
C THR A 6 -10.18 -11.01 -14.61
N ASP A 7 -9.93 -9.70 -14.43
CA ASP A 7 -9.36 -8.89 -15.51
C ASP A 7 -7.89 -9.27 -15.74
N PRO A 8 -7.45 -9.44 -17.00
CA PRO A 8 -6.07 -9.84 -17.32
C PRO A 8 -5.00 -8.90 -16.74
N TYR A 9 -5.32 -7.61 -16.56
CA TYR A 9 -4.42 -6.67 -15.90
C TYR A 9 -4.24 -7.02 -14.42
N VAL A 10 -5.32 -7.37 -13.72
CA VAL A 10 -5.26 -7.73 -12.30
C VAL A 10 -4.47 -9.02 -12.10
N GLU A 11 -4.70 -10.05 -12.91
CA GLU A 11 -3.92 -11.30 -12.89
C GLU A 11 -2.43 -11.02 -13.08
N LYS A 12 -2.08 -10.23 -14.10
CA LYS A 12 -0.69 -9.86 -14.38
C LYS A 12 -0.03 -9.11 -13.24
N ILE A 13 -0.74 -8.17 -12.60
CA ILE A 13 -0.18 -7.43 -11.46
C ILE A 13 0.00 -8.36 -10.24
N LEU A 14 -0.92 -9.31 -10.02
CA LEU A 14 -0.77 -10.31 -8.96
C LEU A 14 0.42 -11.24 -9.19
N ASP A 15 0.66 -11.64 -10.44
CA ASP A 15 1.84 -12.43 -10.82
C ASP A 15 3.13 -11.64 -10.63
N LEU A 16 3.17 -10.38 -11.09
CA LEU A 16 4.31 -9.49 -10.89
C LEU A 16 4.58 -9.20 -9.41
N ALA A 17 3.53 -9.06 -8.60
CA ALA A 17 3.67 -8.87 -7.16
C ALA A 17 4.26 -10.10 -6.46
N SER A 18 4.13 -11.29 -7.06
CA SER A 18 4.74 -12.54 -6.62
C SER A 18 6.11 -12.82 -7.25
N ASP A 19 6.48 -12.15 -8.35
CA ASP A 19 7.76 -12.32 -9.04
C ASP A 19 8.92 -11.67 -8.27
N ARG A 20 9.73 -12.50 -7.59
CA ARG A 20 10.93 -12.04 -6.88
C ARG A 20 12.01 -11.47 -7.80
N SER A 21 12.07 -11.91 -9.06
CA SER A 21 13.05 -11.41 -10.03
C SER A 21 12.80 -9.94 -10.41
N LEU A 22 11.63 -9.38 -10.07
CA LEU A 22 11.30 -7.99 -10.34
C LEU A 22 12.31 -7.01 -9.70
N LEU A 23 12.85 -7.37 -8.53
CA LEU A 23 13.82 -6.55 -7.79
C LEU A 23 15.25 -6.65 -8.34
N GLU A 24 15.50 -7.60 -9.24
CA GLU A 24 16.79 -7.82 -9.89
C GLU A 24 16.84 -7.26 -11.32
N LYS A 25 15.70 -6.77 -11.84
CA LYS A 25 15.62 -6.25 -13.21
C LYS A 25 16.44 -4.97 -13.36
N SER A 26 17.06 -4.82 -14.53
CA SER A 26 17.79 -3.61 -14.89
C SER A 26 16.86 -2.39 -15.03
N PRO A 27 17.38 -1.16 -14.94
CA PRO A 27 16.59 0.05 -15.18
C PRO A 27 15.83 0.04 -16.51
N ASP A 28 16.44 -0.45 -17.59
CA ASP A 28 15.82 -0.52 -18.92
C ASP A 28 14.68 -1.53 -18.97
N GLN A 29 14.87 -2.71 -18.34
CA GLN A 29 13.82 -3.71 -18.21
C GLN A 29 12.63 -3.15 -17.42
N LEU A 30 12.90 -2.44 -16.32
CA LEU A 30 11.87 -1.80 -15.51
C LEU A 30 11.17 -0.65 -16.25
N LEU A 31 11.88 0.10 -17.10
CA LEU A 31 11.28 1.15 -17.91
C LEU A 31 10.33 0.56 -18.96
N SER A 32 10.78 -0.49 -19.67
CA SER A 32 9.96 -1.21 -20.64
C SER A 32 8.69 -1.78 -19.98
N LEU A 33 8.83 -2.41 -18.82
CA LEU A 33 7.70 -2.92 -18.04
C LEU A 33 6.74 -1.79 -17.64
N ARG A 34 7.24 -0.66 -17.14
CA ARG A 34 6.41 0.50 -16.77
C ARG A 34 5.62 1.05 -17.95
N LYS A 35 6.22 1.16 -19.14
CA LYS A 35 5.53 1.62 -20.36
C LYS A 35 4.41 0.66 -20.76
N SER A 36 4.63 -0.66 -20.67
CA SER A 36 3.58 -1.67 -20.92
C SER A 36 2.44 -1.57 -19.91
N LEU A 37 2.79 -1.60 -18.61
CA LEU A 37 1.81 -1.57 -17.52
C LEU A 37 0.99 -0.28 -17.52
N PHE A 38 1.56 0.85 -17.94
CA PHE A 38 0.85 2.11 -18.04
C PHE A 38 -0.35 2.01 -19.00
N ARG A 39 -0.13 1.56 -20.23
CA ARG A 39 -1.20 1.39 -21.24
C ARG A 39 -2.25 0.38 -20.79
N GLU A 40 -1.79 -0.73 -20.22
CA GLU A 40 -2.68 -1.78 -19.71
C GLU A 40 -3.53 -1.28 -18.55
N TYR A 41 -2.95 -0.46 -17.65
CA TYR A 41 -3.67 0.17 -16.55
C TYR A 41 -4.73 1.15 -17.03
N LEU A 42 -4.40 2.04 -17.97
CA LEU A 42 -5.40 2.95 -18.56
C LEU A 42 -6.52 2.16 -19.24
N SER A 43 -6.17 1.08 -19.93
CA SER A 43 -7.15 0.22 -20.59
C SER A 43 -8.04 -0.49 -19.56
N TYR A 44 -7.48 -0.93 -18.44
CA TYR A 44 -8.22 -1.47 -17.30
C TYR A 44 -9.20 -0.44 -16.72
N LEU A 45 -8.74 0.79 -16.43
CA LEU A 45 -9.61 1.85 -15.92
C LEU A 45 -10.76 2.17 -16.89
N ALA A 46 -10.48 2.22 -18.20
CA ALA A 46 -11.50 2.47 -19.22
C ALA A 46 -12.53 1.33 -19.33
N ARG A 47 -12.16 0.08 -19.06
CA ARG A 47 -13.10 -1.05 -19.06
C ARG A 47 -14.06 -1.02 -17.88
N HIS A 48 -13.60 -0.55 -16.73
CA HIS A 48 -14.28 -0.74 -15.44
C HIS A 48 -14.84 0.54 -14.81
N SER A 49 -14.63 1.71 -15.43
CA SER A 49 -15.11 2.97 -14.88
C SER A 49 -15.51 3.95 -15.98
N SER A 50 -16.77 4.38 -15.92
CA SER A 50 -17.30 5.45 -16.78
C SER A 50 -16.53 6.76 -16.59
N TYR A 51 -16.24 7.13 -15.34
CA TYR A 51 -15.46 8.30 -14.97
C TYR A 51 -14.11 8.37 -15.70
N TYR A 52 -13.35 7.28 -15.69
CA TYR A 52 -12.02 7.26 -16.32
C TYR A 52 -12.11 7.32 -17.86
N ARG A 53 -13.12 6.69 -18.48
CA ARG A 53 -13.37 6.86 -19.93
C ARG A 53 -13.61 8.32 -20.29
N ASP A 54 -14.52 8.98 -19.61
CA ASP A 54 -14.87 10.39 -19.87
C ASP A 54 -13.68 11.31 -19.59
N MET A 55 -12.82 10.97 -18.62
CA MET A 55 -11.58 11.69 -18.35
C MET A 55 -10.58 11.53 -19.50
N PHE A 56 -10.36 10.31 -20.00
CA PHE A 56 -9.43 10.07 -21.12
C PHE A 56 -9.90 10.75 -22.40
N GLU A 57 -11.19 10.70 -22.72
CA GLU A 57 -11.76 11.40 -23.88
C GLU A 57 -11.51 12.91 -23.81
N ARG A 58 -11.77 13.54 -22.65
CA ARG A 58 -11.53 14.98 -22.45
C ARG A 58 -10.05 15.38 -22.56
N LEU A 59 -9.16 14.48 -22.16
CA LEU A 59 -7.71 14.70 -22.20
C LEU A 59 -7.09 14.30 -23.56
N GLY A 60 -7.87 13.72 -24.48
CA GLY A 60 -7.38 13.21 -25.76
C GLY A 60 -6.41 12.05 -25.61
N ILE A 61 -6.56 11.22 -24.57
CA ILE A 61 -5.69 10.07 -24.28
C ILE A 61 -6.36 8.81 -24.81
N ASP A 62 -5.69 8.08 -25.70
CA ASP A 62 -6.09 6.72 -26.09
C ASP A 62 -5.32 5.70 -25.24
N PRO A 63 -5.98 4.93 -24.36
CA PRO A 63 -5.34 3.93 -23.51
C PRO A 63 -4.45 2.92 -24.26
N LYS A 64 -4.75 2.61 -25.52
CA LYS A 64 -4.00 1.62 -26.31
C LYS A 64 -2.66 2.14 -26.81
N SER A 65 -2.57 3.45 -27.05
CA SER A 65 -1.40 4.10 -27.65
C SER A 65 -0.72 5.11 -26.73
N ALA A 66 -1.24 5.29 -25.50
CA ALA A 66 -0.73 6.25 -24.52
C ALA A 66 0.79 6.16 -24.32
N ASP A 67 1.43 7.31 -24.23
CA ASP A 67 2.84 7.44 -23.93
C ASP A 67 3.05 7.83 -22.47
N LEU A 68 3.94 7.09 -21.79
CA LEU A 68 4.17 7.28 -20.36
C LEU A 68 4.71 8.68 -20.03
N GLU A 69 5.55 9.25 -20.89
CA GLU A 69 6.21 10.53 -20.63
C GLU A 69 5.29 11.70 -21.00
N GLU A 70 4.51 11.57 -22.08
CA GLU A 70 3.60 12.62 -22.55
C GLU A 70 2.25 12.64 -21.82
N ASP A 71 1.68 11.47 -21.49
CA ASP A 71 0.31 11.39 -20.99
C ASP A 71 0.21 11.32 -19.47
N LEU A 72 1.21 10.75 -18.77
CA LEU A 72 1.20 10.69 -17.31
C LEU A 72 1.04 12.08 -16.64
N PRO A 73 1.72 13.15 -17.11
CA PRO A 73 1.52 14.49 -16.53
C PRO A 73 0.09 15.03 -16.66
N LYS A 74 -0.67 14.57 -17.66
CA LYS A 74 -2.07 14.97 -17.88
C LYS A 74 -3.04 14.31 -16.88
N LEU A 75 -2.64 13.19 -16.29
CA LEU A 75 -3.45 12.36 -15.37
C LEU A 75 -3.28 12.75 -13.89
N VAL A 76 -2.55 13.83 -13.59
CA VAL A 76 -2.25 14.25 -12.23
C VAL A 76 -3.52 14.68 -11.49
N LEU A 77 -3.78 14.04 -10.35
CA LEU A 77 -4.86 14.41 -9.44
C LEU A 77 -4.31 15.26 -8.28
N PRO A 78 -4.89 16.45 -8.01
CA PRO A 78 -4.49 17.24 -6.85
C PRO A 78 -4.88 16.52 -5.56
N ALA A 79 -4.11 16.71 -4.49
CA ALA A 79 -4.39 16.10 -3.18
C ALA A 79 -5.78 16.44 -2.63
N ASP A 80 -6.35 17.60 -3.00
CA ASP A 80 -7.72 18.00 -2.63
C ASP A 80 -8.78 17.03 -3.21
N ALA A 81 -8.53 16.36 -4.35
CA ALA A 81 -9.42 15.34 -4.89
C ALA A 81 -9.52 14.09 -3.99
N LEU A 82 -8.57 13.92 -3.08
CA LEU A 82 -8.53 12.80 -2.13
C LEU A 82 -9.07 13.18 -0.73
N ARG A 83 -9.59 14.40 -0.56
CA ARG A 83 -10.17 14.89 0.70
C ARG A 83 -11.69 14.71 0.73
N GLY A 84 -12.25 14.68 1.93
CA GLY A 84 -13.68 14.51 2.16
C GLY A 84 -14.24 13.23 1.56
N ASP A 85 -15.30 13.36 0.77
CA ASP A 85 -15.97 12.27 0.07
C ASP A 85 -15.69 12.23 -1.44
N ALA A 86 -14.92 13.20 -1.97
CA ALA A 86 -14.63 13.31 -3.40
C ALA A 86 -13.88 12.08 -3.95
N TRP A 87 -13.00 11.48 -3.13
CA TRP A 87 -12.23 10.28 -3.49
C TRP A 87 -13.11 9.07 -3.82
N LYS A 88 -14.35 9.03 -3.33
CA LYS A 88 -15.28 7.92 -3.63
C LYS A 88 -15.59 7.81 -5.12
N SER A 89 -15.58 8.95 -5.83
CA SER A 89 -15.77 8.98 -7.29
C SER A 89 -14.60 8.38 -8.08
N LEU A 90 -13.43 8.21 -7.45
CA LEU A 90 -12.24 7.62 -8.05
C LEU A 90 -12.20 6.10 -7.89
N ILE A 91 -13.15 5.51 -7.15
CA ILE A 91 -13.23 4.06 -6.96
C ILE A 91 -13.84 3.45 -8.23
N ILE A 92 -13.22 2.38 -8.71
CA ILE A 92 -13.72 1.60 -9.84
C ILE A 92 -15.01 0.86 -9.44
N GLU A 93 -16.04 0.96 -10.29
CA GLU A 93 -17.45 0.68 -9.94
C GLU A 93 -17.70 -0.78 -9.49
N ASP A 94 -17.00 -1.73 -10.09
CA ASP A 94 -17.15 -3.17 -9.90
C ASP A 94 -16.08 -3.78 -8.98
N THR A 95 -15.38 -2.95 -8.21
CA THR A 95 -14.39 -3.40 -7.23
C THR A 95 -15.02 -4.20 -6.08
N PRO A 96 -14.40 -5.32 -5.63
CA PRO A 96 -14.86 -6.05 -4.46
C PRO A 96 -14.97 -5.18 -3.20
N LYS A 97 -16.05 -5.39 -2.45
CA LYS A 97 -16.28 -4.74 -1.14
C LYS A 97 -15.39 -5.38 -0.07
N GLY A 98 -15.19 -4.66 1.04
CA GLY A 98 -14.42 -5.14 2.18
C GLY A 98 -12.96 -4.70 2.20
N GLY A 99 -12.61 -3.68 1.41
CA GLY A 99 -11.31 -3.02 1.48
C GLY A 99 -11.12 -2.18 2.74
N LYS A 100 -9.98 -1.48 2.82
CA LYS A 100 -9.63 -0.59 3.95
C LYS A 100 -9.40 0.84 3.48
N VAL A 101 -9.78 1.80 4.30
CA VAL A 101 -9.50 3.23 4.08
C VAL A 101 -8.36 3.67 4.99
N PHE A 102 -7.27 4.13 4.39
CA PHE A 102 -6.15 4.74 5.09
C PHE A 102 -6.27 6.25 5.04
N SER A 103 -5.74 6.94 6.06
CA SER A 103 -5.83 8.39 6.13
C SER A 103 -4.52 9.02 6.58
N SER A 104 -4.18 10.18 6.01
CA SER A 104 -3.07 10.97 6.51
C SER A 104 -3.41 11.58 7.88
N SER A 105 -2.40 12.10 8.59
CA SER A 105 -2.62 12.82 9.86
C SER A 105 -3.41 14.13 9.71
N GLY A 106 -3.72 14.56 8.48
CA GLY A 106 -4.21 15.89 8.16
C GLY A 106 -3.10 16.94 8.21
N THR A 107 -3.22 17.97 7.37
CA THR A 107 -2.46 19.22 7.53
C THR A 107 -3.36 20.21 8.27
N THR A 108 -2.82 21.02 9.19
CA THR A 108 -3.60 22.00 9.98
C THR A 108 -4.59 22.76 9.09
N GLY A 109 -5.89 22.64 9.39
CA GLY A 109 -6.97 23.35 8.68
C GLY A 109 -7.55 22.68 7.44
N LYS A 110 -7.10 21.48 7.03
CA LYS A 110 -7.71 20.71 5.93
C LYS A 110 -8.08 19.29 6.35
N GLU A 111 -9.15 18.76 5.78
CA GLU A 111 -9.51 17.35 5.97
C GLU A 111 -8.36 16.42 5.56
N PRO A 112 -8.19 15.28 6.26
CA PRO A 112 -7.22 14.25 5.88
C PRO A 112 -7.43 13.75 4.46
N VAL A 113 -6.31 13.46 3.79
CA VAL A 113 -6.34 12.69 2.54
C VAL A 113 -6.69 11.25 2.87
N ARG A 114 -7.62 10.68 2.12
CA ARG A 114 -8.06 9.29 2.26
C ARG A 114 -7.70 8.48 1.02
N ILE A 115 -7.23 7.26 1.24
CA ILE A 115 -6.93 6.30 0.18
C ILE A 115 -7.65 5.01 0.54
N TYR A 116 -8.54 4.57 -0.35
CA TYR A 116 -9.13 3.23 -0.25
C TYR A 116 -8.25 2.21 -0.97
N ARG A 117 -8.09 1.06 -0.34
CA ARG A 117 -7.46 -0.12 -0.91
C ARG A 117 -8.50 -1.23 -0.92
N SER A 118 -8.85 -1.69 -2.11
CA SER A 118 -9.72 -2.85 -2.28
C SER A 118 -9.06 -4.13 -1.74
N PRO A 119 -9.82 -5.24 -1.57
CA PRO A 119 -9.23 -6.53 -1.24
C PRO A 119 -8.12 -6.95 -2.22
N ILE A 120 -8.26 -6.62 -3.51
CA ILE A 120 -7.26 -6.90 -4.55
C ILE A 120 -6.01 -6.04 -4.31
N ASP A 121 -6.18 -4.74 -4.04
CA ASP A 121 -5.04 -3.85 -3.74
C ASP A 121 -4.28 -4.30 -2.49
N LEU A 122 -5.00 -4.76 -1.47
CA LEU A 122 -4.40 -5.28 -0.24
C LEU A 122 -3.60 -6.55 -0.52
N GLU A 123 -4.12 -7.46 -1.33
CA GLU A 123 -3.40 -8.69 -1.71
C GLU A 123 -2.14 -8.40 -2.52
N ILE A 124 -2.23 -7.52 -3.53
CA ILE A 124 -1.07 -7.04 -4.31
C ILE A 124 -0.04 -6.43 -3.38
N MET A 125 -0.48 -5.53 -2.48
CA MET A 125 0.38 -4.86 -1.53
C MET A 125 1.09 -5.86 -0.61
N ILE A 126 0.38 -6.86 -0.08
CA ILE A 126 0.97 -7.86 0.81
C ILE A 126 2.03 -8.68 0.07
N ARG A 127 1.73 -9.17 -1.15
CA ARG A 127 2.70 -9.94 -1.96
C ARG A 127 3.96 -9.13 -2.28
N ALA A 128 3.77 -7.94 -2.84
CA ALA A 128 4.87 -7.09 -3.27
C ALA A 128 5.75 -6.63 -2.10
N ASN A 129 5.16 -6.24 -0.97
CA ASN A 129 5.94 -5.85 0.21
C ASN A 129 6.61 -7.04 0.89
N THR A 130 5.99 -8.22 0.89
CA THR A 130 6.65 -9.45 1.39
C THR A 130 7.92 -9.73 0.57
N ASN A 131 7.82 -9.68 -0.76
CA ASN A 131 8.97 -9.85 -1.65
C ASN A 131 10.04 -8.77 -1.41
N LEU A 132 9.64 -7.50 -1.23
CA LEU A 132 10.56 -6.43 -0.90
C LEU A 132 11.29 -6.67 0.43
N PHE A 133 10.57 -7.10 1.47
CA PHE A 133 11.18 -7.40 2.77
C PHE A 133 12.17 -8.55 2.69
N GLU A 134 11.81 -9.65 2.03
CA GLU A 134 12.68 -10.81 1.85
C GLU A 134 13.93 -10.46 1.03
N PHE A 135 13.77 -9.64 -0.01
CA PHE A 135 14.91 -9.16 -0.80
C PHE A 135 15.87 -8.27 0.01
N VAL A 136 15.34 -7.33 0.81
CA VAL A 136 16.16 -6.48 1.69
C VAL A 136 16.80 -7.30 2.81
N TYR A 137 16.09 -8.31 3.33
CA TYR A 137 16.61 -9.25 4.31
C TYR A 137 17.71 -10.16 3.72
N GLY A 138 17.61 -10.49 2.43
CA GLY A 138 18.54 -11.34 1.70
C GLY A 138 18.17 -12.82 1.69
N ASP A 139 17.01 -13.20 2.24
CA ASP A 139 16.51 -14.57 2.29
C ASP A 139 14.97 -14.62 2.46
N VAL A 140 14.38 -15.81 2.44
CA VAL A 140 12.98 -16.05 2.72
C VAL A 140 12.71 -15.94 4.22
N LEU A 141 11.70 -15.17 4.62
CA LEU A 141 11.30 -15.04 6.01
C LEU A 141 10.38 -16.20 6.39
N GLU A 142 10.91 -17.33 6.86
CA GLU A 142 10.10 -18.52 7.19
C GLU A 142 9.57 -18.55 8.63
N ASP A 143 10.35 -18.01 9.58
CA ASP A 143 10.00 -17.91 10.99
C ASP A 143 10.55 -16.58 11.54
N GLY A 144 10.29 -16.30 12.80
CA GLY A 144 10.95 -15.25 13.55
C GLY A 144 10.04 -14.57 14.54
N ILE A 145 10.51 -13.42 14.99
CA ILE A 145 9.74 -12.50 15.79
C ILE A 145 10.09 -11.08 15.36
N ALA A 146 9.06 -10.25 15.23
CA ALA A 146 9.22 -8.85 14.87
C ALA A 146 8.90 -7.95 16.05
N LEU A 147 9.67 -6.89 16.22
CA LEU A 147 9.33 -5.74 17.05
C LEU A 147 9.12 -4.55 16.13
N PHE A 148 7.95 -3.93 16.23
CA PHE A 148 7.64 -2.71 15.52
C PHE A 148 7.45 -1.56 16.50
N MET A 149 8.29 -0.55 16.40
CA MET A 149 8.19 0.69 17.16
C MET A 149 7.03 1.56 16.63
N ALA A 150 5.82 1.07 16.88
CA ALA A 150 4.54 1.68 16.60
C ALA A 150 3.53 1.20 17.65
N ALA A 151 2.42 1.91 17.78
CA ALA A 151 1.26 1.44 18.55
C ALA A 151 0.28 0.72 17.61
N PRO A 152 -0.42 -0.34 18.08
CA PRO A 152 -1.29 -1.15 17.24
C PRO A 152 -2.41 -0.35 16.58
N GLU A 153 -2.91 0.71 17.24
CA GLU A 153 -3.98 1.57 16.71
C GLU A 153 -3.53 2.35 15.46
N LEU A 154 -2.22 2.51 15.24
CA LEU A 154 -1.70 3.20 14.06
C LEU A 154 -1.92 2.40 12.78
N LYS A 155 -2.15 1.08 12.83
CA LYS A 155 -2.39 0.27 11.64
C LYS A 155 -3.68 0.63 10.90
N GLU A 156 -4.64 1.21 11.61
CA GLU A 156 -5.90 1.70 11.03
C GLU A 156 -5.74 3.08 10.37
N ARG A 157 -4.57 3.71 10.50
CA ARG A 157 -4.33 5.08 10.02
C ARG A 157 -3.16 5.13 9.03
N LEU A 158 -2.03 4.56 9.42
CA LEU A 158 -0.78 4.61 8.68
C LEU A 158 -0.63 3.36 7.82
N ASN A 159 -0.61 3.55 6.50
CA ASN A 159 -0.45 2.47 5.54
C ASN A 159 0.81 1.63 5.81
N PHE A 160 1.92 2.27 6.19
CA PHE A 160 3.17 1.57 6.54
C PHE A 160 2.99 0.59 7.69
N VAL A 161 2.29 1.02 8.75
CA VAL A 161 2.05 0.16 9.91
C VAL A 161 1.16 -1.01 9.53
N ALA A 162 0.12 -0.73 8.73
CA ALA A 162 -0.82 -1.73 8.26
C ALA A 162 -0.16 -2.83 7.43
N PHE A 163 0.69 -2.48 6.45
CA PHE A 163 1.23 -3.51 5.57
C PHE A 163 2.32 -4.35 6.22
N VAL A 164 3.13 -3.79 7.14
CA VAL A 164 4.08 -4.61 7.93
C VAL A 164 3.31 -5.65 8.75
N ASP A 165 2.25 -5.24 9.45
CA ASP A 165 1.35 -6.13 10.21
C ASP A 165 0.81 -7.25 9.32
N MET A 166 0.21 -6.90 8.18
CA MET A 166 -0.38 -7.86 7.25
C MET A 166 0.64 -8.80 6.59
N CYS A 167 1.84 -8.32 6.24
CA CYS A 167 2.88 -9.16 5.65
C CYS A 167 3.37 -10.20 6.66
N LEU A 168 3.65 -9.79 7.90
CA LEU A 168 4.11 -10.69 8.95
C LEU A 168 3.02 -11.67 9.37
N GLU A 169 1.76 -11.22 9.48
CA GLU A 169 0.60 -12.08 9.74
C GLU A 169 0.47 -13.18 8.67
N ARG A 170 0.56 -12.83 7.37
CA ARG A 170 0.52 -13.81 6.28
C ARG A 170 1.64 -14.84 6.35
N LYS A 171 2.80 -14.43 6.84
CA LYS A 171 3.98 -15.29 7.01
C LYS A 171 3.95 -16.07 8.33
N GLY A 172 2.95 -15.85 9.19
CA GLY A 172 2.86 -16.48 10.50
C GLY A 172 3.93 -15.99 11.50
N ILE A 173 4.53 -14.82 11.25
CA ILE A 173 5.59 -14.25 12.09
C ILE A 173 4.96 -13.39 13.18
N ASP A 174 5.32 -13.68 14.44
CA ASP A 174 4.80 -12.95 15.59
C ASP A 174 5.26 -11.48 15.57
N LEU A 175 4.32 -10.55 15.46
CA LEU A 175 4.58 -9.12 15.57
C LEU A 175 4.28 -8.59 17.00
N ILE A 176 5.30 -7.99 17.61
CA ILE A 176 5.20 -7.27 18.88
C ILE A 176 5.19 -5.77 18.60
N TYR A 177 4.21 -5.06 19.13
CA TYR A 177 4.18 -3.60 19.14
C TYR A 177 4.96 -3.05 20.33
N GLY A 178 6.01 -2.27 20.03
CA GLY A 178 6.93 -1.68 21.01
C GLY A 178 6.46 -0.34 21.59
N MET A 179 5.38 0.23 21.06
CA MET A 179 4.77 1.43 21.61
C MET A 179 3.30 1.20 21.94
N LYS A 180 2.74 2.07 22.76
CA LYS A 180 1.32 2.14 23.07
C LYS A 180 0.84 3.58 23.01
N LEU A 181 -0.40 3.76 22.61
CA LEU A 181 -1.04 5.06 22.58
C LEU A 181 -1.77 5.29 23.90
N LEU A 182 -1.36 6.29 24.68
CA LEU A 182 -2.08 6.65 25.92
C LEU A 182 -3.39 7.36 25.59
N GLU A 183 -4.46 7.10 26.35
CA GLU A 183 -5.69 7.89 26.25
C GLU A 183 -5.44 9.36 26.63
N GLY A 184 -6.17 10.28 25.99
CA GLY A 184 -6.07 11.71 26.29
C GLY A 184 -6.27 12.61 25.08
N GLU A 185 -6.27 13.91 25.33
CA GLU A 185 -6.43 14.94 24.31
C GLU A 185 -5.15 15.19 23.53
N GLY A 186 -5.30 15.78 22.34
CA GLY A 186 -4.19 16.16 21.49
C GLY A 186 -3.72 15.06 20.52
N ALA A 187 -2.72 15.44 19.74
CA ALA A 187 -2.26 14.66 18.61
C ALA A 187 -1.68 13.29 19.03
N PRO A 188 -1.99 12.20 18.30
CA PRO A 188 -1.57 10.84 18.68
C PRO A 188 -0.06 10.70 18.92
N TRP A 189 0.78 11.36 18.13
CA TRP A 189 2.25 11.28 18.28
C TRP A 189 2.76 11.83 19.62
N LYS A 190 2.04 12.79 20.24
CA LYS A 190 2.38 13.30 21.58
C LYS A 190 2.01 12.34 22.71
N ARG A 191 1.20 11.32 22.40
CA ARG A 191 0.69 10.32 23.36
C ARG A 191 1.27 8.93 23.13
N LEU A 192 2.16 8.77 22.14
CA LEU A 192 2.89 7.54 21.92
C LEU A 192 3.98 7.41 22.97
N VAL A 193 3.98 6.30 23.71
CA VAL A 193 5.00 5.97 24.69
C VAL A 193 5.49 4.54 24.50
N GLU A 194 6.69 4.25 24.97
CA GLU A 194 7.24 2.90 24.95
C GLU A 194 6.37 1.90 25.74
N ASP A 195 6.18 0.71 25.16
CA ASP A 195 5.77 -0.46 25.90
C ASP A 195 6.99 -1.29 26.29
N ARG A 196 7.63 -0.90 27.39
CA ARG A 196 8.83 -1.57 27.91
C ARG A 196 8.63 -3.07 28.14
N LYS A 197 7.42 -3.51 28.49
CA LYS A 197 7.14 -4.94 28.72
C LYS A 197 7.23 -5.70 27.40
N ASN A 198 6.65 -5.16 26.33
CA ASN A 198 6.71 -5.76 25.00
C ASN A 198 8.13 -5.73 24.41
N ILE A 199 8.84 -4.61 24.57
CA ILE A 199 10.24 -4.49 24.13
C ILE A 199 11.10 -5.56 24.84
N ILE A 200 10.98 -5.70 26.17
CA ILE A 200 11.70 -6.73 26.92
C ILE A 200 11.29 -8.14 26.47
N ARG A 201 9.99 -8.37 26.19
CA ARG A 201 9.50 -9.66 25.68
C ARG A 201 10.18 -10.03 24.35
N PHE A 202 10.34 -9.07 23.45
CA PHE A 202 11.05 -9.28 22.18
C PHE A 202 12.51 -9.69 22.41
N PHE A 203 13.26 -8.92 23.21
CA PHE A 203 14.66 -9.23 23.48
C PHE A 203 14.87 -10.54 24.26
N ARG A 204 13.91 -10.94 25.09
CA ARG A 204 13.95 -12.23 25.81
C ARG A 204 13.51 -13.42 24.98
N SER A 205 12.87 -13.20 23.82
CA SER A 205 12.44 -14.29 22.95
C SER A 205 13.65 -15.05 22.42
N ARG A 206 13.56 -16.39 22.39
CA ARG A 206 14.56 -17.25 21.74
C ARG A 206 14.28 -17.47 20.24
N LYS A 207 13.16 -16.95 19.71
CA LYS A 207 12.85 -17.01 18.28
C LYS A 207 13.85 -16.18 17.48
N GLU A 208 14.24 -16.71 16.33
CA GLU A 208 15.12 -16.08 15.34
C GLU A 208 14.53 -16.32 13.95
N PRO A 209 14.77 -15.42 12.97
CA PRO A 209 15.42 -14.12 13.12
C PRO A 209 14.60 -13.11 13.94
N LYS A 210 15.29 -12.21 14.63
CA LYS A 210 14.69 -11.00 15.22
C LYS A 210 14.63 -9.88 14.19
N LEU A 211 13.42 -9.48 13.82
CA LEU A 211 13.17 -8.37 12.92
C LEU A 211 12.84 -7.11 13.74
N PHE A 212 13.47 -5.99 13.42
CA PHE A 212 13.21 -4.71 14.08
C PHE A 212 12.75 -3.67 13.06
N PHE A 213 11.52 -3.20 13.22
CA PHE A 213 10.92 -2.19 12.38
C PHE A 213 10.78 -0.89 13.16
N THR A 214 11.20 0.21 12.56
CA THR A 214 10.93 1.56 13.06
C THR A 214 10.11 2.29 12.03
N ALA A 215 8.91 2.76 12.40
CA ALA A 215 8.20 3.68 11.54
C ALA A 215 8.94 5.03 11.58
N PRO A 216 9.16 5.72 10.45
CA PRO A 216 9.72 7.07 10.44
C PRO A 216 8.76 8.13 11.03
N ALA A 217 7.74 7.72 11.79
CA ALA A 217 6.80 8.61 12.45
C ALA A 217 7.37 9.10 13.78
N GLY A 218 8.24 10.10 13.71
CA GLY A 218 8.56 11.02 14.81
C GLY A 218 9.16 10.38 16.07
N VAL A 219 10.48 10.23 16.07
CA VAL A 219 11.28 10.53 17.28
C VAL A 219 11.58 12.02 17.26
#